data_AF-A0A7Y3PVF7-F1
#
_entry.id   AF-A0A7Y3PVF7-F1
#
_cell.length_a   1.000
_cell.length_b   1.000
_cell.length_c   1.000
_cell.angle_alpha   90.00
_cell.angle_beta   90.00
_cell.angle_gamma   90.00
#
_symmetry.space_group_name_H-M   'P 1'
#
loop_
_entity.id
_entity.type
_entity.pdbx_description
1 polymer ?
#
loop_
_entity_poly.entity_id
_entity_poly.type
_entity_poly.pdbx_seq_one_letter_code
_entity_poly.pdbx_strand_id
1 'polypeptide(L)'
;MAQQHLEPTEPVSAHVGPVTGDALAGYLRAQATEFLRALRLHRESGAAAGHGSEPPVDAARALRRSARRISGSLHTFRPLLEADWSERMRPELAWVSGTLASEHACEARLERLLLALHRLSGATVLPGQGTGAGGARDATGTAAGSRAAGAAADPKRPASGGTAPDPKRAAPGGPGPAPHTTAAPDRGNLTVGAAKAGALLDRQLTLARTRAHSTALQALGSSRFHAVADNIAVLASEVPLTPAAPAPAPP
;
A
#
# COMPACT_ATOMS: atom_id res chain seq x y z
N MET A 1 -18.56 54.82 10.57
CA MET A 1 -17.50 53.84 10.23
C MET A 1 -17.18 53.02 11.48
N ALA A 2 -18.03 52.04 11.80
CA ALA A 2 -17.85 51.16 12.95
C ALA A 2 -17.08 49.91 12.49
N GLN A 3 -15.85 49.76 12.97
CA GLN A 3 -15.04 48.57 12.69
C GLN A 3 -15.54 47.44 13.61
N GLN A 4 -16.25 46.49 13.02
CA GLN A 4 -16.58 45.22 13.66
C GLN A 4 -15.29 44.38 13.69
N HIS A 5 -14.64 44.34 14.85
CA HIS A 5 -13.56 43.39 15.11
C HIS A 5 -14.15 41.99 15.18
N LEU A 6 -13.80 41.17 14.20
CA LEU A 6 -14.12 39.75 14.13
C LEU A 6 -13.25 39.02 15.17
N GLU A 7 -13.89 38.56 16.26
CA GLU A 7 -13.31 37.66 17.26
C GLU A 7 -12.71 36.42 16.57
N PRO A 8 -11.43 36.08 16.79
CA PRO A 8 -10.86 34.85 16.27
C PRO A 8 -11.41 33.67 17.07
N THR A 9 -12.23 32.86 16.41
CA THR A 9 -12.69 31.54 16.87
C THR A 9 -11.54 30.79 17.53
N GLU A 10 -11.68 30.50 18.82
CA GLU A 10 -10.69 29.72 19.56
C GLU A 10 -10.40 28.40 18.82
N PRO A 11 -9.14 27.99 18.69
CA PRO A 11 -8.81 26.71 18.10
C PRO A 11 -9.40 25.61 18.99
N VAL A 12 -10.08 24.64 18.36
CA VAL A 12 -10.60 23.37 18.90
C VAL A 12 -9.50 22.47 19.53
N SER A 13 -8.33 23.01 19.82
CA SER A 13 -7.20 22.35 20.47
C SER A 13 -7.28 22.39 22.01
N ALA A 14 -8.22 23.14 22.61
CA ALA A 14 -8.35 23.28 24.07
C ALA A 14 -8.88 22.04 24.82
N HIS A 15 -9.06 20.89 24.16
CA HIS A 15 -9.51 19.64 24.79
C HIS A 15 -8.50 18.50 24.78
N VAL A 16 -7.27 18.71 24.29
CA VAL A 16 -6.24 17.67 24.34
C VAL A 16 -5.44 17.85 25.62
N GLY A 17 -6.01 17.38 26.73
CA GLY A 17 -5.23 17.10 27.94
C GLY A 17 -4.07 16.12 27.64
N PRO A 18 -3.11 15.95 28.58
CA PRO A 18 -2.02 14.99 28.39
C PRO A 18 -2.59 13.61 28.04
N VAL A 19 -1.98 12.92 27.07
CA VAL A 19 -2.39 11.56 26.69
C VAL A 19 -2.12 10.63 27.88
N THR A 20 -3.14 10.42 28.71
CA THR A 20 -3.11 9.51 29.86
C THR A 20 -3.32 8.06 29.41
N GLY A 21 -3.03 7.11 30.31
CA GLY A 21 -3.36 5.70 30.08
C GLY A 21 -4.83 5.48 29.78
N ASP A 22 -5.71 6.28 30.37
CA ASP A 22 -7.16 6.23 30.15
C ASP A 22 -7.58 6.70 28.75
N ALA A 23 -6.92 7.74 28.20
CA ALA A 23 -7.18 8.17 26.83
C ALA A 23 -6.81 7.07 25.81
N LEU A 24 -5.69 6.38 26.04
CA LEU A 24 -5.29 5.22 25.25
C LEU A 24 -6.28 4.06 25.42
N ALA A 25 -6.73 3.78 26.65
CA ALA A 25 -7.70 2.72 26.90
C ALA A 25 -9.05 3.00 26.22
N GLY A 26 -9.55 4.24 26.33
CA GLY A 26 -10.76 4.67 25.61
C GLY A 26 -10.62 4.53 24.10
N TYR A 27 -9.47 4.90 23.55
CA TYR A 27 -9.18 4.74 22.12
C TYR A 27 -9.13 3.27 21.69
N LEU A 28 -8.43 2.41 22.44
CA LEU A 28 -8.33 0.98 22.14
C LEU A 28 -9.69 0.29 22.22
N ARG A 29 -10.51 0.60 23.23
CA ARG A 29 -11.89 0.11 23.34
C ARG A 29 -12.71 0.52 22.12
N ALA A 30 -12.67 1.79 21.73
CA ALA A 30 -13.38 2.26 20.54
C ALA A 30 -12.92 1.53 19.26
N GLN A 31 -11.62 1.32 19.07
CA GLN A 31 -11.11 0.55 17.93
C GLN A 31 -11.53 -0.91 17.96
N ALA A 32 -11.58 -1.54 19.15
CA ALA A 32 -12.05 -2.90 19.32
C ALA A 32 -13.55 -3.02 18.99
N THR A 33 -14.38 -2.07 19.43
CA THR A 33 -15.81 -2.04 19.07
C THR A 33 -16.01 -1.85 17.57
N GLU A 34 -15.25 -0.97 16.92
CA GLU A 34 -15.31 -0.82 15.45
C GLU A 34 -14.87 -2.10 14.72
N PHE A 35 -13.87 -2.81 15.24
CA PHE A 35 -13.46 -4.12 14.72
C PHE A 35 -14.61 -5.14 14.79
N LEU A 36 -15.27 -5.28 15.95
CA LEU A 36 -16.36 -6.22 16.14
C LEU A 36 -17.60 -5.85 15.31
N ARG A 37 -17.91 -4.55 15.18
CA ARG A 37 -18.98 -4.06 14.30
C ARG A 37 -18.70 -4.40 12.85
N ALA A 38 -17.49 -4.10 12.35
CA ALA A 38 -17.08 -4.42 10.99
C ALA A 38 -17.09 -5.94 10.73
N LEU A 39 -16.70 -6.76 11.71
CA LEU A 39 -16.75 -8.21 11.63
C LEU A 39 -18.19 -8.74 11.53
N ARG A 40 -19.10 -8.19 12.33
CA ARG A 40 -20.53 -8.54 12.28
C ARG A 40 -21.12 -8.21 10.90
N LEU A 41 -20.89 -6.99 10.41
CA LEU A 41 -21.32 -6.58 9.07
C LEU A 41 -20.73 -7.51 8.00
N HIS A 42 -19.44 -7.85 8.09
CA HIS A 42 -18.80 -8.75 7.13
C HIS A 42 -19.45 -10.15 7.09
N ARG A 43 -19.87 -10.70 8.24
CA ARG A 43 -20.60 -11.98 8.31
C ARG A 43 -22.01 -11.89 7.76
N GLU A 44 -22.76 -10.83 8.10
CA GLU A 44 -24.10 -10.57 7.56
C GLU A 44 -24.05 -10.43 6.03
N SER A 45 -22.97 -9.86 5.52
CA SER A 45 -22.74 -9.67 4.10
C SER A 45 -22.39 -10.95 3.35
N GLY A 46 -21.61 -11.83 3.97
CA GLY A 46 -21.37 -13.18 3.44
C GLY A 46 -22.65 -14.02 3.37
N ALA A 47 -23.57 -13.84 4.32
CA ALA A 47 -24.88 -14.48 4.30
C ALA A 47 -25.84 -13.83 3.27
N ALA A 48 -25.77 -12.51 3.11
CA ALA A 48 -26.61 -11.75 2.17
C ALA A 48 -26.12 -11.84 0.70
N ALA A 49 -24.89 -12.28 0.45
CA ALA A 49 -24.35 -12.47 -0.90
C ALA A 49 -25.16 -13.48 -1.76
N GLY A 50 -26.02 -14.31 -1.13
CA GLY A 50 -27.02 -15.12 -1.82
C GLY A 50 -28.16 -14.33 -2.49
N HIS A 51 -28.27 -13.02 -2.24
CA HIS A 51 -29.36 -12.15 -2.71
C HIS A 51 -28.89 -11.06 -3.72
N GLY A 52 -27.74 -11.23 -4.37
CA GLY A 52 -27.34 -10.41 -5.52
C GLY A 52 -26.95 -8.95 -5.21
N SER A 53 -26.77 -8.59 -3.93
CA SER A 53 -26.24 -7.27 -3.54
C SER A 53 -24.71 -7.28 -3.61
N GLU A 54 -24.10 -6.20 -4.12
CA GLU A 54 -22.64 -6.07 -4.16
C GLU A 54 -22.01 -6.34 -2.79
N PRO A 55 -20.90 -7.08 -2.72
CA PRO A 55 -20.26 -7.36 -1.44
C PRO A 55 -19.80 -6.03 -0.83
N PRO A 56 -20.00 -5.79 0.48
CA PRO A 56 -19.55 -4.58 1.13
C PRO A 56 -18.05 -4.66 1.37
N VAL A 57 -17.31 -4.31 0.31
CA VAL A 57 -15.87 -4.02 0.27
C VAL A 57 -15.46 -3.10 1.44
N ASP A 58 -16.38 -2.24 1.88
CA ASP A 58 -16.20 -1.33 3.00
C ASP A 58 -16.08 -2.02 4.36
N ALA A 59 -16.80 -3.12 4.61
CA ALA A 59 -16.72 -3.84 5.88
C ALA A 59 -15.34 -4.49 6.07
N ALA A 60 -14.82 -5.16 5.04
CA ALA A 60 -13.48 -5.76 5.06
C ALA A 60 -12.38 -4.68 5.16
N ARG A 61 -12.58 -3.51 4.54
CA ARG A 61 -11.66 -2.37 4.68
C ARG A 61 -11.70 -1.77 6.08
N ALA A 62 -12.88 -1.61 6.68
CA ALA A 62 -13.05 -1.14 8.05
C ALA A 62 -12.39 -2.09 9.05
N LEU A 63 -12.61 -3.39 8.89
CA LEU A 63 -12.00 -4.45 9.72
C LEU A 63 -10.46 -4.41 9.67
N ARG A 64 -9.88 -4.26 8.48
CA ARG A 64 -8.42 -4.08 8.33
C ARG A 64 -7.91 -2.81 8.96
N ARG A 65 -8.65 -1.71 8.80
CA ARG A 65 -8.26 -0.39 9.33
C ARG A 65 -8.22 -0.42 10.84
N SER A 66 -9.25 -0.95 11.51
CA SER A 66 -9.26 -1.09 12.97
C SER A 66 -8.17 -2.03 13.45
N ALA A 67 -7.97 -3.20 12.83
CA ALA A 67 -6.89 -4.12 13.17
C ALA A 67 -5.50 -3.48 13.09
N ARG A 68 -5.21 -2.72 12.03
CA ARG A 68 -3.93 -1.99 11.88
C ARG A 68 -3.78 -0.87 12.90
N ARG A 69 -4.86 -0.15 13.22
CA ARG A 69 -4.83 0.91 14.24
C ARG A 69 -4.59 0.34 15.63
N ILE A 70 -5.19 -0.79 15.97
CA ILE A 70 -4.91 -1.51 17.22
C ILE A 70 -3.44 -1.93 17.22
N SER A 71 -2.97 -2.67 16.20
CA SER A 71 -1.57 -3.13 16.10
C SER A 71 -0.54 -2.00 16.19
N GLY A 72 -0.81 -0.85 15.54
CA GLY A 72 0.03 0.35 15.63
C GLY A 72 0.04 0.96 17.03
N SER A 73 -1.11 1.01 17.69
CA SER A 73 -1.22 1.54 19.06
C SER A 73 -0.51 0.64 20.07
N LEU A 74 -0.63 -0.69 19.92
CA LEU A 74 0.13 -1.66 20.70
C LEU A 74 1.65 -1.52 20.50
N HIS A 75 2.08 -1.12 19.30
CA HIS A 75 3.50 -0.91 19.01
C HIS A 75 4.03 0.38 19.63
N THR A 76 3.33 1.51 19.43
CA THR A 76 3.77 2.84 19.90
C THR A 76 3.67 2.98 21.41
N PHE A 77 2.59 2.48 22.01
CA PHE A 77 2.32 2.59 23.45
C PHE A 77 2.65 1.32 24.23
N ARG A 78 3.51 0.45 23.67
CA ARG A 78 4.03 -0.76 24.31
C ARG A 78 4.42 -0.58 25.81
N PRO A 79 5.14 0.47 26.25
CA PRO A 79 5.53 0.60 27.66
C PRO A 79 4.36 0.81 28.64
N LEU A 80 3.19 1.22 28.14
CA LEU A 80 1.98 1.47 28.95
C LEU A 80 1.04 0.26 29.01
N LEU A 81 1.32 -0.78 28.22
CA LEU A 81 0.50 -1.97 28.06
C LEU A 81 1.25 -3.21 28.56
N GLU A 82 0.51 -4.24 28.95
CA GLU A 82 1.11 -5.53 29.33
C GLU A 82 1.93 -6.08 28.14
N ALA A 83 3.21 -6.38 28.41
CA ALA A 83 4.19 -6.66 27.37
C ALA A 83 3.94 -8.01 26.70
N ASP A 84 3.66 -9.06 27.48
CA ASP A 84 3.50 -10.42 26.97
C ASP A 84 2.24 -10.55 26.11
N TRP A 85 1.15 -9.91 26.50
CA TRP A 85 -0.09 -9.82 25.74
C TRP A 85 0.12 -9.02 24.45
N SER A 86 0.77 -7.86 24.53
CA SER A 86 1.04 -7.03 23.35
C SER A 86 1.93 -7.77 22.34
N GLU A 87 2.93 -8.51 22.79
CA GLU A 87 3.82 -9.29 21.94
C GLU A 87 3.15 -10.49 21.29
N ARG A 88 2.24 -11.17 22.00
CA ARG A 88 1.42 -12.25 21.45
C ARG A 88 0.37 -11.74 20.45
N MET A 89 -0.28 -10.61 20.71
CA MET A 89 -1.37 -10.10 19.86
C MET A 89 -0.91 -9.45 18.55
N ARG A 90 0.27 -8.83 18.52
CA ARG A 90 0.78 -8.14 17.31
C ARG A 90 0.92 -9.02 16.06
N PRO A 91 1.57 -10.20 16.10
CA PRO A 91 1.69 -11.07 14.93
C PRO A 91 0.33 -11.58 14.46
N GLU A 92 -0.60 -11.81 15.39
CA GLU A 92 -1.96 -12.24 15.07
C GLU A 92 -2.75 -11.14 14.31
N LEU A 93 -2.70 -9.90 14.79
CA LEU A 93 -3.32 -8.76 14.10
C LEU A 93 -2.66 -8.50 12.73
N ALA A 94 -1.33 -8.67 12.64
CA ALA A 94 -0.61 -8.56 11.37
C ALA A 94 -1.07 -9.64 10.39
N TRP A 95 -1.19 -10.89 10.84
CA TRP A 95 -1.72 -12.01 10.06
C TRP A 95 -3.15 -11.76 9.56
N VAL A 96 -4.08 -11.35 10.43
CA VAL A 96 -5.47 -11.03 10.04
C VAL A 96 -5.48 -9.91 9.00
N SER A 97 -4.78 -8.81 9.27
CA SER A 97 -4.78 -7.64 8.37
C SER A 97 -4.13 -7.94 7.01
N GLY A 98 -3.11 -8.80 6.98
CA GLY A 98 -2.46 -9.26 5.75
C GLY A 98 -3.36 -10.18 4.93
N THR A 99 -4.01 -11.14 5.58
CA THR A 99 -4.94 -12.08 4.93
C THR A 99 -6.09 -11.34 4.26
N LEU A 100 -6.71 -10.40 4.97
CA LEU A 100 -7.78 -9.56 4.42
C LEU A 100 -7.28 -8.59 3.33
N ALA A 101 -5.98 -8.25 3.31
CA ALA A 101 -5.46 -7.26 2.36
C ALA A 101 -5.18 -7.83 0.97
N SER A 102 -4.90 -9.13 0.87
CA SER A 102 -4.50 -9.80 -0.37
C SER A 102 -5.54 -9.66 -1.49
N GLU A 103 -6.84 -9.74 -1.17
CA GLU A 103 -7.91 -9.60 -2.17
C GLU A 103 -7.90 -8.19 -2.80
N HIS A 104 -7.94 -7.16 -1.98
CA HIS A 104 -7.92 -5.77 -2.44
C HIS A 104 -6.58 -5.36 -3.06
N ALA A 105 -5.48 -6.00 -2.67
CA ALA A 105 -4.19 -5.78 -3.31
C ALA A 105 -4.17 -6.30 -4.75
N CYS A 106 -4.88 -7.39 -5.05
CA CYS A 106 -5.04 -7.90 -6.42
C CYS A 106 -5.85 -6.92 -7.27
N GLU A 107 -6.97 -6.43 -6.73
CA GLU A 107 -7.84 -5.44 -7.39
C GLU A 107 -7.11 -4.12 -7.69
N ALA A 108 -6.50 -3.50 -6.68
CA ALA A 108 -5.75 -2.26 -6.86
C ALA A 108 -4.54 -2.44 -7.80
N ARG A 109 -3.93 -3.63 -7.82
CA ARG A 109 -2.85 -3.96 -8.75
C ARG A 109 -3.36 -4.08 -10.18
N LEU A 110 -4.52 -4.72 -10.38
CA LEU A 110 -5.14 -4.86 -11.71
C LEU A 110 -5.45 -3.48 -12.29
N GLU A 111 -6.17 -2.64 -11.55
CA GLU A 111 -6.49 -1.26 -11.95
C GLU A 111 -5.23 -0.47 -12.31
N ARG A 112 -4.22 -0.50 -11.42
CA ARG A 112 -2.96 0.21 -11.65
C ARG A 112 -2.24 -0.26 -12.92
N LEU A 113 -2.18 -1.58 -13.14
CA LEU A 113 -1.50 -2.16 -14.30
C LEU A 113 -2.26 -1.91 -15.60
N LEU A 114 -3.59 -2.01 -15.60
CA LEU A 114 -4.39 -1.68 -16.78
C LEU A 114 -4.28 -0.19 -17.12
N LEU A 115 -4.31 0.70 -16.13
CA LEU A 115 -4.08 2.14 -16.35
C LEU A 115 -2.68 2.41 -16.89
N ALA A 116 -1.64 1.76 -16.35
CA ALA A 116 -0.28 1.87 -16.86
C ALA A 116 -0.16 1.37 -18.30
N LEU A 117 -0.82 0.25 -18.63
CA LEU A 117 -0.84 -0.33 -19.95
C LEU A 117 -1.55 0.56 -20.97
N HIS A 118 -2.68 1.18 -20.59
CA HIS A 118 -3.36 2.17 -21.42
C HIS A 118 -2.48 3.39 -21.67
N ARG A 119 -1.79 3.90 -20.64
CA ARG A 119 -0.85 5.03 -20.78
C ARG A 119 0.32 4.70 -21.71
N LEU A 120 0.88 3.50 -21.61
CA LEU A 120 2.01 3.06 -22.44
C LEU A 120 1.58 2.74 -23.89
N SER A 121 0.38 2.18 -24.08
CA SER A 121 -0.21 1.88 -25.41
C SER A 121 -0.70 3.14 -26.12
N GLY A 122 -1.17 4.13 -25.36
CA GLY A 122 -1.79 5.38 -25.83
C GLY A 122 -0.85 6.56 -26.06
N ALA A 123 0.46 6.34 -26.15
CA ALA A 123 1.53 7.33 -26.30
C ALA A 123 2.23 7.76 -24.99
N THR A 124 3.55 7.60 -24.98
CA THR A 124 4.43 8.56 -24.32
C THR A 124 4.34 9.89 -25.05
N VAL A 125 3.37 10.74 -24.68
CA VAL A 125 3.67 12.18 -24.64
C VAL A 125 4.64 12.32 -23.48
N LEU A 126 5.93 12.29 -23.80
CA LEU A 126 6.97 12.73 -22.88
C LEU A 126 6.57 14.17 -22.49
N PRO A 127 6.40 14.50 -21.19
CA PRO A 127 6.21 15.89 -20.82
C PRO A 127 7.42 16.65 -21.36
N GLY A 128 7.14 17.63 -22.22
CA GLY A 128 8.16 18.42 -22.89
C GLY A 128 9.19 18.88 -21.87
N GLN A 129 10.44 18.48 -22.09
CA GLN A 129 11.58 19.19 -21.53
C GLN A 129 11.50 20.58 -22.18
N GLY A 130 10.81 21.49 -21.49
CA GLY A 130 10.91 22.90 -21.78
C GLY A 130 12.40 23.23 -21.77
N THR A 131 12.93 23.57 -22.93
CA THR A 131 14.20 24.26 -23.07
C THR A 131 14.05 25.63 -22.42
N GLY A 132 14.09 25.65 -21.10
CA GLY A 132 14.31 26.82 -20.28
C GLY A 132 15.82 27.03 -20.16
N ALA A 133 16.38 27.73 -21.14
CA ALA A 133 17.66 28.38 -20.94
C ALA A 133 17.46 29.55 -19.98
N GLY A 134 18.25 29.59 -18.90
CA GLY A 134 18.56 30.81 -18.15
C GLY A 134 18.11 30.82 -16.69
N GLY A 135 19.08 30.65 -15.77
CA GLY A 135 18.89 31.05 -14.37
C GLY A 135 19.70 30.25 -13.37
N ALA A 136 21.02 30.43 -13.35
CA ALA A 136 21.87 30.03 -12.25
C ALA A 136 21.44 30.70 -10.94
N ARG A 137 21.47 29.95 -9.82
CA ARG A 137 21.98 30.40 -8.51
C ARG A 137 22.01 29.24 -7.51
N ASP A 138 23.04 29.31 -6.69
CA ASP A 138 23.64 28.28 -5.85
C ASP A 138 22.91 27.93 -4.54
N ALA A 139 23.27 26.72 -4.07
CA ALA A 139 23.53 26.30 -2.69
C ALA A 139 22.38 26.18 -1.66
N THR A 140 22.13 24.96 -1.17
CA THR A 140 22.68 24.41 0.10
C THR A 140 21.90 23.15 0.57
N GLY A 141 22.59 22.19 1.21
CA GLY A 141 22.03 21.42 2.33
C GLY A 141 21.57 19.96 2.12
N THR A 142 22.54 19.04 2.10
CA THR A 142 22.65 17.84 2.98
C THR A 142 21.52 16.78 3.10
N ALA A 143 21.89 15.57 2.63
CA ALA A 143 21.71 14.19 3.16
C ALA A 143 20.31 13.59 3.44
N ALA A 144 20.02 12.42 2.83
CA ALA A 144 20.24 11.09 3.44
C ALA A 144 19.47 9.97 2.72
N GLY A 145 20.21 8.92 2.32
CA GLY A 145 19.81 7.51 2.46
C GLY A 145 18.63 6.94 1.67
N SER A 146 18.92 6.22 0.59
CA SER A 146 18.27 4.91 0.37
C SER A 146 19.14 3.99 -0.49
N ARG A 147 19.60 2.90 0.14
CA ARG A 147 20.28 1.77 -0.50
C ARG A 147 19.22 0.80 -1.00
N ALA A 148 19.24 0.51 -2.31
CA ALA A 148 18.62 -0.69 -2.87
C ALA A 148 19.76 -1.63 -3.30
N ALA A 149 19.75 -2.84 -2.74
CA ALA A 149 20.67 -3.91 -3.08
C ALA A 149 20.35 -4.47 -4.47
N GLY A 150 21.31 -4.38 -5.39
CA GLY A 150 21.34 -5.14 -6.63
C GLY A 150 22.50 -6.12 -6.59
N ALA A 151 22.18 -7.41 -6.65
CA ALA A 151 23.15 -8.47 -6.85
C ALA A 151 23.63 -8.44 -8.32
N ALA A 152 24.95 -8.42 -8.53
CA ALA A 152 25.53 -8.74 -9.82
C ALA A 152 26.87 -9.46 -9.64
N ALA A 153 27.01 -10.50 -10.46
CA ALA A 153 28.06 -11.51 -10.50
C ALA A 153 29.47 -10.99 -10.79
N ASP A 154 30.42 -11.77 -10.29
CA ASP A 154 31.85 -11.85 -10.63
C ASP A 154 32.17 -11.85 -12.13
N PRO A 155 33.33 -11.27 -12.52
CA PRO A 155 34.07 -11.73 -13.68
C PRO A 155 35.54 -12.04 -13.36
N LYS A 156 35.99 -13.24 -13.74
CA LYS A 156 37.41 -13.56 -13.85
C LYS A 156 37.74 -14.13 -15.24
N ARG A 157 38.52 -13.36 -15.99
CA ARG A 157 39.28 -13.72 -17.22
C ARG A 157 40.55 -14.50 -16.82
N PRO A 158 41.30 -15.21 -17.72
CA PRO A 158 42.05 -14.65 -18.88
C PRO A 158 41.97 -15.53 -20.17
N ALA A 159 42.00 -14.98 -21.39
CA ALA A 159 43.11 -14.57 -22.28
C ALA A 159 43.80 -15.69 -23.11
N SER A 160 43.67 -15.60 -24.45
CA SER A 160 44.57 -16.05 -25.56
C SER A 160 43.68 -16.32 -26.79
N GLY A 161 43.92 -16.00 -28.05
CA GLY A 161 45.03 -15.49 -28.85
C GLY A 161 44.68 -15.81 -30.33
N GLY A 162 45.24 -15.10 -31.32
CA GLY A 162 45.29 -15.57 -32.72
C GLY A 162 44.61 -14.74 -33.82
N THR A 163 45.42 -13.88 -34.44
CA THR A 163 45.66 -13.72 -35.90
C THR A 163 44.55 -13.28 -36.88
N ALA A 164 44.89 -12.25 -37.65
CA ALA A 164 44.23 -11.59 -38.80
C ALA A 164 44.19 -12.51 -40.09
N PRO A 165 43.69 -12.11 -41.30
CA PRO A 165 43.64 -10.74 -41.86
C PRO A 165 42.39 -10.31 -42.67
N ASP A 166 42.36 -8.98 -42.90
CA ASP A 166 41.75 -8.13 -43.95
C ASP A 166 41.06 -8.79 -45.18
N PRO A 167 40.03 -8.14 -45.77
CA PRO A 167 40.34 -7.09 -46.75
C PRO A 167 39.38 -5.89 -46.88
N LYS A 168 40.01 -4.75 -47.22
CA LYS A 168 39.60 -3.70 -48.18
C LYS A 168 38.42 -2.77 -47.82
N ARG A 169 38.85 -1.57 -47.47
CA ARG A 169 38.17 -0.27 -47.59
C ARG A 169 37.66 0.02 -49.02
N ALA A 170 36.39 0.42 -49.12
CA ALA A 170 35.90 1.38 -50.12
C ALA A 170 34.59 2.03 -49.62
N ALA A 171 34.68 3.31 -49.23
CA ALA A 171 33.59 4.28 -49.32
C ALA A 171 33.92 5.17 -50.54
N PRO A 172 32.98 5.85 -51.22
CA PRO A 172 32.13 6.86 -50.57
C PRO A 172 30.72 7.10 -51.21
N GLY A 173 29.91 7.89 -50.51
CA GLY A 173 29.06 8.91 -51.15
C GLY A 173 27.55 8.75 -51.05
N GLY A 174 26.89 9.78 -50.47
CA GLY A 174 25.50 10.12 -50.79
C GLY A 174 24.58 10.33 -49.57
N PRO A 175 24.30 11.59 -49.16
CA PRO A 175 23.33 11.90 -48.13
C PRO A 175 21.93 12.01 -48.75
N GLY A 176 20.99 11.23 -48.25
CA GLY A 176 19.57 11.39 -48.54
C GLY A 176 18.75 10.94 -47.33
N PRO A 177 18.07 11.84 -46.59
CA PRO A 177 17.17 11.43 -45.53
C PRO A 177 15.87 10.96 -46.19
N ALA A 178 15.75 9.66 -46.44
CA ALA A 178 14.45 9.06 -46.69
C ALA A 178 13.70 9.00 -45.35
N PRO A 179 12.52 9.62 -45.20
CA PRO A 179 11.68 9.40 -44.04
C PRO A 179 11.12 7.98 -44.16
N HIS A 180 11.77 7.01 -43.52
CA HIS A 180 11.18 5.70 -43.32
C HIS A 180 9.99 5.87 -42.37
N THR A 181 8.81 5.96 -42.96
CA THR A 181 7.53 5.74 -42.31
C THR A 181 7.43 4.27 -41.87
N THR A 182 8.21 3.87 -40.86
CA THR A 182 8.17 2.51 -40.27
C THR A 182 7.51 2.51 -38.88
N ALA A 183 6.89 3.61 -38.47
CA ALA A 183 6.23 3.71 -37.16
C ALA A 183 4.84 3.05 -37.09
N ALA A 184 4.28 2.60 -38.22
CA ALA A 184 2.92 2.05 -38.30
C ALA A 184 2.80 0.56 -37.93
N PRO A 185 3.62 -0.38 -38.45
CA PRO A 185 3.49 -1.80 -38.11
C PRO A 185 3.90 -2.11 -36.68
N ASP A 186 4.96 -1.46 -36.16
CA ASP A 186 5.40 -1.64 -34.76
C ASP A 186 4.36 -1.11 -33.77
N ARG A 187 3.71 0.02 -34.06
CA ARG A 187 2.62 0.54 -33.23
C ARG A 187 1.41 -0.41 -33.24
N GLY A 188 1.06 -1.01 -34.38
CA GLY A 188 0.00 -2.03 -34.46
C GLY A 188 0.33 -3.31 -33.68
N ASN A 189 1.58 -3.75 -33.68
CA ASN A 189 2.00 -4.92 -32.90
C ASN A 189 2.05 -4.62 -31.39
N LEU A 190 2.42 -3.38 -31.01
CA LEU A 190 2.38 -2.91 -29.62
C LEU A 190 0.95 -2.77 -29.08
N THR A 191 -0.02 -2.33 -29.88
CA THR A 191 -1.43 -2.25 -29.44
C THR A 191 -2.05 -3.63 -29.28
N VAL A 192 -1.77 -4.57 -30.20
CA VAL A 192 -2.19 -5.98 -30.07
C VAL A 192 -1.47 -6.65 -28.89
N GLY A 193 -0.19 -6.36 -28.68
CA GLY A 193 0.59 -6.83 -27.54
C GLY A 193 0.06 -6.31 -26.21
N ALA A 194 -0.31 -5.02 -26.14
CA ALA A 194 -0.93 -4.40 -24.98
C ALA A 194 -2.33 -4.98 -24.71
N ALA A 195 -3.16 -5.18 -25.73
CA ALA A 195 -4.46 -5.82 -25.56
C ALA A 195 -4.33 -7.25 -24.99
N LYS A 196 -3.38 -8.04 -25.53
CA LYS A 196 -3.09 -9.40 -25.02
C LYS A 196 -2.54 -9.38 -23.60
N ALA A 197 -1.61 -8.47 -23.29
CA ALA A 197 -1.07 -8.31 -21.94
C ALA A 197 -2.17 -7.91 -20.94
N GLY A 198 -3.08 -7.02 -21.33
CA GLY A 198 -4.24 -6.62 -20.52
C GLY A 198 -5.13 -7.80 -20.19
N ALA A 199 -5.48 -8.61 -21.21
CA ALA A 199 -6.29 -9.82 -21.01
C ALA A 199 -5.60 -10.87 -20.13
N LEU A 200 -4.27 -11.01 -20.24
CA LEU A 200 -3.50 -11.91 -19.37
C LEU A 200 -3.47 -11.43 -17.92
N LEU A 201 -3.24 -10.13 -17.71
CA LEU A 201 -3.25 -9.52 -16.38
C LEU A 201 -4.61 -9.65 -15.71
N ASP A 202 -5.68 -9.39 -16.44
CA ASP A 202 -7.06 -9.53 -15.97
C ASP A 202 -7.35 -10.96 -15.53
N ARG A 203 -7.06 -11.95 -16.39
CA ARG A 203 -7.24 -13.37 -16.06
C ARG A 203 -6.41 -13.79 -14.85
N GLN A 204 -5.13 -13.41 -14.80
CA GLN A 204 -4.23 -13.81 -13.71
C GLN A 204 -4.63 -13.19 -12.37
N LEU A 205 -4.92 -11.89 -12.34
CA LEU A 205 -5.27 -11.18 -11.10
C LEU A 205 -6.69 -11.50 -10.64
N THR A 206 -7.62 -11.78 -11.55
CA THR A 206 -8.95 -12.29 -11.21
C THR A 206 -8.85 -13.66 -10.54
N LEU A 207 -8.06 -14.60 -11.10
CA LEU A 207 -7.84 -15.90 -10.46
C LEU A 207 -7.11 -15.78 -9.11
N ALA A 208 -6.12 -14.89 -9.01
CA ALA A 208 -5.43 -14.61 -7.75
C ALA A 208 -6.39 -14.02 -6.70
N ARG A 209 -7.30 -13.12 -7.12
CA ARG A 209 -8.35 -12.56 -6.28
C ARG A 209 -9.28 -13.65 -5.74
N THR A 210 -9.80 -14.54 -6.60
CA THR A 210 -10.68 -15.64 -6.14
C THR A 210 -9.99 -16.56 -5.13
N ARG A 211 -8.70 -16.87 -5.34
CA ARG A 211 -7.90 -17.67 -4.39
C ARG A 211 -7.65 -16.93 -3.07
N ALA A 212 -7.35 -15.63 -3.14
CA ALA A 212 -7.19 -14.81 -1.96
C ALA A 212 -8.49 -14.69 -1.16
N HIS A 213 -9.62 -14.56 -1.85
CA HIS A 213 -10.94 -14.50 -1.27
C HIS A 213 -11.30 -15.79 -0.52
N SER A 214 -11.14 -16.95 -1.15
CA SER A 214 -11.39 -18.24 -0.47
C SER A 214 -10.45 -18.47 0.71
N THR A 215 -9.18 -18.08 0.59
CA THR A 215 -8.21 -18.14 1.70
C THR A 215 -8.63 -17.24 2.85
N ALA A 216 -9.14 -16.04 2.58
CA ALA A 216 -9.63 -15.12 3.60
C ALA A 216 -10.87 -15.68 4.31
N LEU A 217 -11.84 -16.22 3.58
CA LEU A 217 -13.01 -16.88 4.17
C LEU A 217 -12.61 -18.07 5.06
N GLN A 218 -11.68 -18.91 4.60
CA GLN A 218 -11.18 -20.04 5.40
C GLN A 218 -10.44 -19.56 6.66
N ALA A 219 -9.64 -18.51 6.56
CA ALA A 219 -8.95 -17.91 7.71
C ALA A 219 -9.95 -17.34 8.73
N LEU A 220 -11.00 -16.66 8.28
CA LEU A 220 -12.05 -16.11 9.14
C LEU A 220 -12.89 -17.19 9.86
N GLY A 221 -12.97 -18.40 9.29
CA GLY A 221 -13.59 -19.56 9.93
C GLY A 221 -12.65 -20.38 10.82
N SER A 222 -11.36 -20.00 10.93
CA SER A 222 -10.38 -20.77 11.68
C SER A 222 -10.44 -20.50 13.19
N SER A 223 -10.10 -21.51 14.01
CA SER A 223 -9.98 -21.36 15.47
C SER A 223 -9.01 -20.25 15.87
N ARG A 224 -7.93 -20.07 15.10
CA ARG A 224 -6.97 -18.98 15.27
C ARG A 224 -7.63 -17.61 15.18
N PHE A 225 -8.48 -17.39 14.18
CA PHE A 225 -9.21 -16.13 14.05
C PHE A 225 -10.19 -15.91 15.19
N HIS A 226 -10.90 -16.96 15.60
CA HIS A 226 -11.83 -16.89 16.74
C HIS A 226 -11.10 -16.48 18.03
N ALA A 227 -9.94 -17.08 18.33
CA ALA A 227 -9.13 -16.68 19.48
C ALA A 227 -8.71 -15.20 19.44
N VAL A 228 -8.39 -14.67 18.25
CA VAL A 228 -8.09 -13.24 18.09
C VAL A 228 -9.33 -12.37 18.32
N ALA A 229 -10.48 -12.77 17.78
CA ALA A 229 -11.74 -12.06 17.97
C ALA A 229 -12.16 -12.02 19.44
N ASP A 230 -11.97 -13.13 20.18
CA ASP A 230 -12.27 -13.22 21.60
C ASP A 230 -11.35 -12.32 22.43
N ASN A 231 -10.04 -12.29 22.13
CA ASN A 231 -9.12 -11.34 22.76
C ASN A 231 -9.48 -9.88 22.47
N ILE A 232 -9.96 -9.57 21.26
CA ILE A 232 -10.44 -8.22 20.92
C ILE A 232 -11.75 -7.89 21.65
N ALA A 233 -12.63 -8.88 21.87
CA ALA A 233 -13.83 -8.70 22.67
C ALA A 233 -13.50 -8.37 24.13
N VAL A 234 -12.52 -9.06 24.72
CA VAL A 234 -11.99 -8.71 26.05
C VAL A 234 -11.38 -7.30 26.04
N LEU A 235 -10.61 -6.95 25.00
CA LEU A 235 -10.03 -5.60 24.86
C LEU A 235 -11.09 -4.48 24.80
N ALA A 236 -12.28 -4.77 24.30
CA ALA A 236 -13.38 -3.81 24.23
C ALA A 236 -13.95 -3.47 25.62
N SER A 237 -13.86 -4.38 26.60
CA SER A 237 -14.25 -4.13 27.99
C SER A 237 -13.07 -3.71 28.86
N GLU A 238 -11.95 -4.40 28.77
CA GLU A 238 -10.80 -4.28 29.68
C GLU A 238 -9.50 -4.12 28.89
N VAL A 239 -8.79 -3.02 29.15
CA VAL A 239 -7.50 -2.75 28.52
C VAL A 239 -6.39 -3.10 29.52
N PRO A 240 -5.45 -4.00 29.16
CA PRO A 240 -4.38 -4.43 30.06
C PRO A 240 -3.31 -3.33 30.16
N LEU A 241 -3.59 -2.30 30.94
CA LEU A 241 -2.65 -1.22 31.27
C LEU A 241 -1.66 -1.68 32.35
N THR A 242 -0.42 -1.22 32.25
CA THR A 242 0.56 -1.45 33.33
C THR A 242 0.25 -0.55 34.54
N PRO A 243 0.62 -0.95 35.77
CA PRO A 243 0.43 -0.13 36.97
C PRO A 243 1.16 1.22 36.91
N ALA A 244 2.17 1.34 36.04
CA ALA A 244 2.96 2.54 35.81
C ALA A 244 2.29 3.53 34.83
N ALA A 245 1.14 3.19 34.26
CA ALA A 245 0.40 4.10 33.41
C ALA A 245 -0.10 5.30 34.24
N PRO A 246 0.10 6.55 33.79
CA PRO A 246 -0.28 7.73 34.56
C PRO A 246 -1.80 7.75 34.74
N ALA A 247 -2.22 7.56 35.99
CA ALA A 247 -3.59 7.73 36.45
C ALA A 247 -3.95 9.23 36.49
N PRO A 248 -5.23 9.61 36.36
CA PRO A 248 -5.64 11.00 36.39
C PRO A 248 -5.25 11.63 37.74
N ALA A 249 -4.73 12.86 37.68
CA ALA A 249 -4.65 13.70 38.87
C ALA A 249 -6.08 13.92 39.40
N PRO A 250 -6.33 13.73 40.71
CA PRO A 250 -7.65 13.95 41.27
C PRO A 250 -8.06 15.42 41.10
N PRO A 251 -9.37 15.71 40.97
CA PRO A 251 -9.89 17.07 40.86
C PRO A 251 -9.61 17.92 42.11
#